data_AF-A0A1W0CSP1-F1
#
_entry.id   AF-A0A1W0CSP1-F1
#
_cell.length_a   1.000
_cell.length_b   1.000
_cell.length_c   1.000
_cell.angle_alpha   90.00
_cell.angle_beta   90.00
_cell.angle_gamma   90.00
#
_symmetry.space_group_name_H-M   'P 1'
#
loop_
_entity.id
_entity.type
_entity.pdbx_description
1 polymer ?
#
loop_
_entity_poly.entity_id
_entity_poly.type
_entity_poly.pdbx_seq_one_letter_code
_entity_poly.pdbx_strand_id
1 'polypeptide(L)' 'MTDIDVVDVRIISSPAEARMQCEAYIEQHYPLWRQMNVLRAGTAEEQARMGRFIDTCRAWSNVEQPDPTELEKLKPE' A
#
# COMPACT_ATOMS: atom_id res chain seq x y z
N MET A 1 20.60 -32.70 -18.75
CA MET A 1 19.72 -31.55 -18.95
C MET A 1 19.40 -31.08 -17.55
N THR A 2 20.14 -30.11 -17.03
CA THR A 2 19.93 -29.57 -15.69
C THR A 2 18.62 -28.80 -15.72
N ASP A 3 17.67 -29.22 -14.89
CA ASP A 3 16.49 -28.44 -14.57
C ASP A 3 16.95 -27.04 -14.17
N ILE A 4 16.56 -26.05 -14.96
CA ILE A 4 16.66 -24.65 -14.58
C ILE A 4 15.61 -24.49 -13.49
N ASP A 5 16.05 -24.59 -12.23
CA ASP A 5 15.25 -24.12 -11.11
C ASP A 5 14.81 -22.70 -11.45
N VAL A 6 13.50 -22.52 -11.64
CA VAL A 6 12.88 -21.22 -11.86
C VAL A 6 13.09 -20.47 -10.57
N VAL A 7 14.20 -19.73 -10.47
CA VAL A 7 14.48 -18.87 -9.33
C VAL A 7 13.34 -17.86 -9.33
N ASP A 8 12.46 -17.96 -8.34
CA ASP A 8 11.44 -16.97 -8.02
C ASP A 8 12.19 -15.64 -7.79
N VAL A 9 12.31 -14.82 -8.83
CA VAL A 9 12.91 -13.49 -8.75
C VAL A 9 11.90 -12.62 -8.01
N ARG A 10 11.95 -12.69 -6.68
CA ARG A 10 11.18 -11.80 -5.83
C ARG A 10 11.74 -10.39 -5.98
N ILE A 11 10.94 -9.51 -6.56
CA ILE A 11 11.21 -8.08 -6.55
C ILE A 11 10.90 -7.60 -5.13
N ILE A 12 11.92 -7.49 -4.30
CA ILE A 12 11.79 -6.99 -2.92
C ILE A 12 12.17 -5.51 -2.91
N SER A 13 11.33 -4.67 -2.34
CA SER A 13 11.70 -3.27 -2.11
C SER A 13 12.54 -3.13 -0.84
N SER A 14 13.54 -2.27 -0.86
CA SER A 14 14.19 -1.84 0.39
C SER A 14 13.17 -1.14 1.30
N PRO A 15 13.42 -1.05 2.62
CA PRO A 15 12.50 -0.36 3.53
C PRO A 15 12.23 1.11 3.16
N ALA A 16 13.21 1.80 2.57
CA ALA A 16 13.03 3.18 2.10
C ALA A 16 12.13 3.25 0.86
N GLU A 17 12.35 2.36 -0.11
CA GLU A 17 11.53 2.26 -1.33
C GLU A 17 10.09 1.87 -0.99
N ALA A 18 9.90 0.93 -0.07
CA ALA A 18 8.58 0.51 0.37
C ALA A 18 7.78 1.67 0.99
N ARG A 19 8.42 2.52 1.80
CA ARG A 19 7.77 3.70 2.38
C ARG A 19 7.38 4.71 1.30
N MET A 20 8.27 4.98 0.33
CA MET A 20 7.97 5.87 -0.80
C MET A 20 6.82 5.34 -1.66
N GLN A 21 6.82 4.04 -1.98
CA GLN A 21 5.75 3.40 -2.75
C GLN A 21 4.43 3.44 -2.00
N CYS A 22 4.43 3.17 -0.69
CA CYS A 22 3.24 3.28 0.15
C CYS A 22 2.67 4.70 0.15
N GLU A 23 3.51 5.72 0.28
CA GLU A 23 3.08 7.12 0.27
C GLU A 23 2.45 7.50 -1.08
N ALA A 24 3.12 7.18 -2.19
CA ALA A 24 2.60 7.42 -3.52
C ALA A 24 1.28 6.69 -3.78
N TYR A 25 1.16 5.45 -3.31
CA TYR A 25 -0.06 4.65 -3.47
C TYR A 25 -1.22 5.20 -2.64
N ILE A 26 -0.95 5.64 -1.41
CA ILE A 26 -1.95 6.35 -0.60
C ILE A 26 -2.41 7.62 -1.32
N GLU A 27 -1.49 8.42 -1.86
CA GLU A 27 -1.83 9.66 -2.56
C GLU A 27 -2.63 9.43 -3.84
N GLN A 28 -2.35 8.35 -4.58
CA GLN A 28 -3.09 7.97 -5.79
C GLN A 28 -4.57 7.69 -5.48
N HIS A 29 -4.86 6.99 -4.38
CA HIS A 29 -6.23 6.57 -4.02
C HIS A 29 -6.96 7.59 -3.14
N TYR A 30 -6.24 8.20 -2.20
CA TYR A 30 -6.71 9.22 -1.29
C TYR A 30 -5.75 10.42 -1.33
N PRO A 31 -5.84 11.29 -2.35
CA PRO A 31 -5.04 12.50 -2.38
C PRO A 31 -5.38 13.39 -1.19
N LEU A 32 -4.45 14.26 -0.79
CA LEU A 32 -4.57 15.05 0.45
C LEU A 32 -5.90 15.82 0.55
N TRP A 33 -6.35 16.44 -0.54
CA TRP A 33 -7.63 17.16 -0.57
C TRP A 33 -8.83 16.24 -0.28
N ARG A 34 -8.79 14.98 -0.72
CA ARG A 34 -9.83 13.99 -0.47
C ARG A 34 -9.79 13.53 0.98
N GLN A 35 -8.59 13.28 1.52
CA GLN A 35 -8.43 12.94 2.94
C GLN A 35 -9.02 14.04 3.83
N MET A 36 -8.68 15.30 3.57
CA MET A 36 -9.20 16.44 4.33
C MET A 36 -10.72 16.57 4.23
N ASN A 37 -11.30 16.30 3.05
CA ASN A 37 -12.76 16.32 2.88
C ASN A 37 -13.45 15.20 3.68
N VAL A 38 -12.90 13.98 3.67
CA VAL A 38 -13.41 12.85 4.45
C VAL A 38 -13.33 13.13 5.95
N LEU A 39 -12.22 13.71 6.43
CA LEU A 39 -12.08 14.09 7.84
C LEU A 39 -13.04 15.20 8.26
N ARG A 40 -13.29 16.18 7.38
CA ARG A 40 -14.13 17.35 7.70
C ARG A 40 -15.63 17.03 7.65
N ALA A 41 -16.06 16.22 6.69
CA ALA A 41 -17.47 16.09 6.35
C ALA A 41 -17.92 14.66 5.99
N GLY A 42 -16.99 13.69 5.97
CA GLY A 42 -17.33 12.30 5.67
C GLY A 42 -18.02 11.61 6.85
N THR A 43 -18.79 10.57 6.55
CA THR A 43 -19.42 9.73 7.57
C THR A 43 -18.37 8.95 8.37
N ALA A 44 -18.79 8.39 9.50
CA ALA A 44 -17.91 7.52 10.30
C ALA A 44 -17.41 6.33 9.47
N GLU A 45 -18.25 5.77 8.61
CA GLU A 45 -17.91 4.67 7.71
C GLU A 45 -16.88 5.08 6.65
N GLU A 46 -17.00 6.27 6.07
CA GLU A 46 -16.03 6.80 5.10
C GLU A 46 -14.67 7.06 5.75
N GLN A 47 -14.65 7.65 6.95
CA GLN A 47 -13.43 7.85 7.72
C GLN A 47 -12.77 6.51 8.08
N ALA A 48 -13.56 5.54 8.54
CA ALA A 48 -13.06 4.21 8.89
C ALA A 48 -12.49 3.46 7.68
N ARG A 49 -13.15 3.56 6.52
CA ARG A 49 -12.69 2.96 5.25
C ARG A 49 -11.36 3.55 4.79
N MET A 50 -11.23 4.88 4.80
CA MET A 50 -9.97 5.55 4.50
C MET A 50 -8.86 5.15 5.48
N GLY A 51 -9.18 5.12 6.77
CA GLY A 51 -8.25 4.70 7.82
C GLY A 51 -7.73 3.27 7.59
N ARG A 52 -8.63 2.31 7.39
CA ARG A 52 -8.26 0.90 7.11
C ARG A 52 -7.36 0.77 5.88
N PHE A 53 -7.67 1.49 4.81
CA PHE A 53 -6.84 1.46 3.60
C PHE A 53 -5.41 1.98 3.89
N ILE A 54 -5.29 3.15 4.53
CA ILE A 54 -4.00 3.74 4.88
C ILE A 54 -3.22 2.82 5.83
N ASP A 55 -3.87 2.28 6.86
CA ASP A 55 -3.25 1.36 7.82
C ASP A 55 -2.74 0.08 7.13
N THR A 56 -3.47 -0.44 6.16
CA THR A 56 -3.06 -1.64 5.41
C THR A 56 -1.84 -1.35 4.53
N CYS A 57 -1.79 -0.19 3.85
CA CYS A 57 -0.61 0.24 3.09
C CYS A 57 0.61 0.43 4.01
N ARG A 58 0.41 1.02 5.18
CA ARG A 58 1.47 1.22 6.19
C ARG A 58 1.94 -0.09 6.79
N ALA A 59 1.04 -1.06 7.01
CA ALA A 59 1.41 -2.39 7.45
C ALA A 59 2.31 -3.08 6.41
N TRP A 60 1.93 -2.99 5.13
CA TRP A 60 2.74 -3.50 4.03
C TRP A 60 4.14 -2.87 3.98
N SER A 61 4.29 -1.55 4.06
CA SER A 61 5.62 -0.92 3.98
C SER A 61 6.54 -1.16 5.19
N ASN A 62 6.03 -1.74 6.27
CA ASN A 62 6.80 -2.07 7.48
C ASN A 62 7.18 -3.55 7.59
N VAL A 63 6.82 -4.40 6.62
CA VAL A 63 7.33 -5.78 6.59
C VAL A 63 8.81 -5.81 6.19
N GLU A 64 9.54 -6.86 6.55
CA GLU A 64 10.99 -6.96 6.32
C GLU A 64 11.37 -7.06 4.83
N GLN A 65 10.53 -7.71 4.04
CA GLN A 65 10.73 -7.91 2.60
C GLN A 65 9.41 -7.60 1.86
N PRO A 66 9.07 -6.32 1.70
CA PRO A 66 7.83 -5.92 1.06
C PRO A 66 7.88 -6.22 -0.44
N ASP A 67 6.91 -6.99 -0.90
CA ASP A 67 6.67 -7.28 -2.32
C ASP A 67 5.73 -6.20 -2.90
N PRO A 68 6.19 -5.39 -3.87
CA PRO A 68 5.36 -4.36 -4.52
C PRO A 68 4.08 -4.89 -5.15
N THR A 69 4.07 -6.15 -5.61
CA THR A 69 2.88 -6.75 -6.22
C THR A 69 1.76 -6.99 -5.21
N GLU A 70 2.10 -7.10 -3.91
CA GLU A 70 1.11 -7.17 -2.82
C GLU A 70 0.48 -5.80 -2.54
N LEU A 71 1.22 -4.70 -2.74
CA LEU A 71 0.67 -3.35 -2.60
C LEU A 71 -0.43 -3.10 -3.63
N GLU A 72 -0.22 -3.52 -4.88
CA GLU A 72 -1.18 -3.33 -5.98
C GLU A 72 -2.52 -4.07 -5.76
N LYS A 73 -2.53 -5.07 -4.88
CA LYS A 73 -3.74 -5.82 -4.52
C LYS A 73 -4.57 -5.08 -3.47
N LEU A 74 -4.00 -4.11 -2.76
CA LEU A 74 -4.70 -3.32 -1.75
C LEU A 74 -5.66 -2.35 -2.44
N LYS A 75 -6.97 -2.52 -2.23
CA LYS A 75 -7.99 -1.64 -2.79
C LYS A 75 -8.74 -0.92 -1.68
N PRO A 76 -9.09 0.36 -1.86
CA PRO A 76 -10.10 1.00 -1.02
C PRO A 76 -11.42 0.22 -1.14
N GLU A 77 -11.98 -0.22 0.00
CA GLU A 77 -13.31 -0.87 0.07
C GLU A 77 -14.45 0.09 -0.28
#